data_AF-A0A9D1VLF3-F1
#
_entry.id   AF-A0A9D1VLF3-F1
#
_cell.length_a   1.000
_cell.length_b   1.000
_cell.length_c   1.000
_cell.angle_alpha   90.00
_cell.angle_beta   90.00
_cell.angle_gamma   90.00
#
_symmetry.space_group_name_H-M   'P 1'
#
loop_
_entity.id
_entity.type
_entity.pdbx_description
1 polymer ?
#
loop_
_entity_poly.entity_id
_entity_poly.type
_entity_poly.pdbx_seq_one_letter_code
_entity_poly.pdbx_strand_id
1 'polypeptide(L)'
;MHSYLKAIGFSDIAEKKELDAILQDVIQNYDEKTVVEDRNHHLFTELSKLYGCDFGITVCGEYDEEDHFQMEYYFPFFRGTGISMEEEVVIEKHAGKESYAGACDDMRIGVTIIFYLQNAGEYLTQRARGHYSGGVHSVTLSGLARKGTILLPVLKREEETAEAEEKTINRGRLMAAAKNGDEEAMESLTIEDMDTYSMISQRVENEDVYSIVD
;
A
#
# COMPACT_ATOMS: atom_id res chain seq x y z
N MET A 1 4.81 -11.79 0.47
CA MET A 1 5.88 -10.91 0.98
C MET A 1 7.29 -11.40 0.63
N HIS A 2 7.66 -12.66 0.91
CA HIS A 2 9.00 -13.21 0.58
C HIS A 2 9.51 -12.87 -0.84
N SER A 3 8.63 -12.93 -1.85
CA SER A 3 8.96 -12.63 -3.25
C SER A 3 9.47 -11.21 -3.52
N TYR A 4 9.24 -10.27 -2.60
CA TYR A 4 9.62 -8.86 -2.73
C TYR A 4 10.97 -8.52 -2.10
N LEU A 5 11.64 -9.48 -1.44
CA LEU A 5 13.01 -9.28 -0.94
C LEU A 5 13.98 -8.86 -2.07
N LYS A 6 13.75 -9.38 -3.29
CA LYS A 6 14.52 -9.00 -4.47
C LYS A 6 14.40 -7.51 -4.82
N ALA A 7 13.28 -6.87 -4.47
CA ALA A 7 13.06 -5.46 -4.74
C ALA A 7 13.89 -4.54 -3.84
N ILE A 8 14.37 -5.03 -2.70
CA ILE A 8 15.19 -4.29 -1.74
C ILE A 8 16.65 -4.79 -1.70
N GLY A 9 17.14 -5.34 -2.80
CA GLY A 9 18.55 -5.72 -2.97
C GLY A 9 18.91 -7.16 -2.62
N PHE A 10 17.97 -7.98 -2.17
CA PHE A 10 18.21 -9.40 -1.87
C PHE A 10 17.86 -10.32 -3.05
N SER A 11 18.34 -9.99 -4.25
CA SER A 11 18.05 -10.76 -5.49
C SER A 11 18.63 -12.16 -5.48
N ASP A 12 19.75 -12.33 -4.77
CA ASP A 12 20.65 -13.48 -4.85
C ASP A 12 20.33 -14.56 -3.81
N ILE A 13 19.35 -14.33 -2.94
CA ILE A 13 18.83 -15.36 -2.04
C ILE A 13 18.20 -16.47 -2.89
N ALA A 14 18.83 -17.63 -2.89
CA ALA A 14 18.37 -18.82 -3.58
C ALA A 14 17.95 -19.92 -2.59
N GLU A 15 18.63 -20.00 -1.44
CA GLU A 15 18.41 -21.05 -0.46
C GLU A 15 17.70 -20.55 0.80
N LYS A 16 16.90 -21.43 1.42
CA LYS A 16 16.26 -21.15 2.70
C LYS A 16 17.28 -20.79 3.78
N LYS A 17 18.47 -21.41 3.76
CA LYS A 17 19.54 -21.15 4.73
C LYS A 17 20.05 -19.71 4.69
N GLU A 18 20.12 -19.11 3.50
CA GLU A 18 20.54 -17.72 3.32
C GLU A 18 19.48 -16.75 3.86
N LEU A 19 18.20 -17.06 3.59
CA LEU A 19 17.09 -16.32 4.18
C LEU A 19 17.11 -16.41 5.71
N ASP A 20 17.24 -17.61 6.26
CA ASP A 20 17.26 -17.83 7.71
C ASP A 20 18.41 -17.06 8.37
N ALA A 21 19.58 -16.97 7.71
CA ALA A 21 20.70 -16.16 8.19
C ALA A 21 20.38 -14.66 8.23
N ILE A 22 19.67 -14.13 7.23
CA ILE A 22 19.24 -12.73 7.18
C ILE A 22 18.19 -12.45 8.25
N LEU A 23 17.21 -13.34 8.42
CA LEU A 23 16.19 -13.19 9.45
C LEU A 23 16.81 -13.26 10.85
N GLN A 24 17.79 -14.13 11.05
CA GLN A 24 18.55 -14.21 12.29
C GLN A 24 19.34 -12.92 12.54
N ASP A 25 19.93 -12.31 11.51
CA ASP A 25 20.58 -11.02 11.62
C ASP A 25 19.60 -9.90 12.00
N VAL A 26 18.37 -9.90 11.46
CA VAL A 26 17.33 -8.96 11.90
C VAL A 26 17.01 -9.16 13.39
N ILE A 27 16.85 -10.40 13.85
CA ILE A 27 16.51 -10.70 15.25
C ILE A 27 17.65 -10.30 16.21
N GLN A 28 18.91 -10.55 15.82
CA GLN A 28 20.07 -10.30 16.68
C GLN A 28 20.55 -8.84 16.65
N ASN A 29 20.42 -8.17 15.49
CA ASN A 29 21.00 -6.86 15.22
C ASN A 29 19.94 -5.87 14.69
N TYR A 30 18.73 -5.89 15.24
CA TYR A 30 17.67 -4.94 14.89
C TYR A 30 18.09 -3.49 15.20
N ASP A 31 17.60 -2.55 14.40
CA ASP A 31 17.76 -1.11 14.64
C ASP A 31 16.57 -0.55 15.43
N GLU A 32 15.39 -1.14 15.25
CA GLU A 32 14.15 -0.72 15.90
C GLU A 32 13.38 -1.92 16.46
N LYS A 33 12.77 -1.73 17.64
CA LYS A 33 11.92 -2.72 18.30
C LYS A 33 10.64 -2.05 18.80
N THR A 34 9.51 -2.59 18.38
CA THR A 34 8.18 -2.22 18.89
C THR A 34 7.58 -3.42 19.60
N VAL A 35 7.06 -3.22 20.80
CA VAL A 35 6.36 -4.26 21.58
C VAL A 35 5.00 -3.74 21.96
N VAL A 36 3.96 -4.53 21.70
CA VAL A 36 2.58 -4.22 22.01
C VAL A 36 1.95 -5.38 22.75
N GLU A 37 1.35 -5.05 23.89
CA GLU A 37 0.56 -6.01 24.67
C GLU A 37 -0.89 -5.95 24.20
N ASP A 38 -1.42 -7.08 23.75
CA ASP A 38 -2.85 -7.24 23.47
C ASP A 38 -3.64 -7.49 24.77
N ARG A 39 -4.97 -7.39 24.70
CA ARG A 39 -5.91 -7.60 25.81
C ARG A 39 -5.80 -8.98 26.46
N ASN A 40 -5.24 -9.95 25.76
CA ASN A 40 -5.01 -11.31 26.23
C ASN A 40 -3.60 -11.51 26.84
N HIS A 41 -2.85 -10.42 27.12
CA HIS A 41 -1.45 -10.45 27.57
C HIS A 41 -0.46 -11.06 26.57
N HIS A 42 -0.85 -11.23 25.29
CA HIS A 42 0.06 -11.59 24.22
C HIS A 42 0.94 -10.39 23.84
N LEU A 43 2.25 -10.61 23.77
CA LEU A 43 3.24 -9.59 23.44
C LEU A 43 3.61 -9.66 21.96
N PHE A 44 2.85 -8.96 21.12
CA PHE A 44 3.21 -8.78 19.72
C PHE A 44 4.47 -7.91 19.60
N THR A 45 5.49 -8.40 18.92
CA THR A 45 6.77 -7.71 18.73
C THR A 45 7.11 -7.57 17.26
N GLU A 46 7.55 -6.38 16.87
CA GLU A 46 8.14 -6.07 15.57
C GLU A 46 9.62 -5.71 15.77
N LEU A 47 10.51 -6.44 15.09
CA LEU A 47 11.94 -6.16 15.03
C LEU A 47 12.29 -5.73 13.61
N SER A 48 12.76 -4.50 13.44
CA SER A 48 13.10 -3.95 12.12
C SER A 48 14.59 -3.67 12.02
N LYS A 49 15.18 -4.11 10.92
CA LYS A 49 16.58 -3.83 10.56
C LYS A 49 16.64 -3.13 9.20
N LEU A 50 17.37 -2.03 9.15
CA LEU A 50 17.65 -1.25 7.94
C LEU A 50 18.88 -1.81 7.24
N TYR A 51 18.77 -1.98 5.91
CA TYR A 51 19.89 -2.42 5.06
C TYR A 51 20.35 -1.32 4.09
N GLY A 52 19.70 -0.15 4.13
CA GLY A 52 20.08 1.06 3.42
C GLY A 52 19.14 2.21 3.78
N CYS A 53 19.16 3.27 2.97
CA CYS A 53 18.31 4.43 3.19
C CYS A 53 16.83 4.05 3.04
N ASP A 54 16.10 4.11 4.15
CA ASP A 54 14.64 3.92 4.22
C ASP A 54 14.13 2.52 3.84
N PHE A 55 15.00 1.51 3.69
CA PHE A 55 14.54 0.13 3.40
C PHE A 55 15.16 -0.90 4.31
N GLY A 56 14.42 -1.98 4.52
CA GLY A 56 14.81 -3.00 5.48
C GLY A 56 13.87 -4.19 5.50
N ILE A 57 14.04 -5.01 6.54
CA ILE A 57 13.20 -6.16 6.82
C ILE A 57 12.66 -6.02 8.24
N THR A 58 11.36 -6.24 8.37
CA THR A 58 10.70 -6.37 9.67
C THR A 58 10.36 -7.84 9.91
N VAL A 59 10.71 -8.34 11.08
CA VAL A 59 10.35 -9.65 11.61
C VAL A 59 9.33 -9.45 12.73
N CYS A 60 8.21 -10.15 12.63
CA CYS A 60 7.13 -10.10 13.60
C CYS A 60 6.99 -11.44 14.31
N GLY A 61 6.68 -11.39 15.60
CA GLY A 61 6.53 -12.57 16.42
C GLY A 61 6.12 -12.25 17.85
N GLU A 62 6.18 -13.25 18.71
CA GLU A 62 5.86 -13.13 20.13
C GLU A 62 7.04 -13.60 20.98
N TYR A 63 7.09 -13.14 22.23
CA TYR A 63 7.98 -13.75 23.23
C TYR A 63 7.19 -14.82 23.99
N ASP A 64 7.80 -15.98 24.18
CA ASP A 64 7.25 -17.00 25.07
C ASP A 64 7.53 -16.71 26.55
N GLU A 65 7.04 -17.58 27.44
CA GLU A 65 7.19 -17.45 28.89
C GLU A 65 8.67 -17.52 29.35
N GLU A 66 9.59 -17.97 28.50
CA GLU A 66 11.03 -18.06 28.76
C GLU A 66 11.82 -16.90 28.15
N ASP A 67 11.13 -15.83 27.71
CA ASP A 67 11.71 -14.67 27.00
C ASP A 67 12.43 -15.04 25.69
N HIS A 68 12.06 -16.16 25.04
CA HIS A 68 12.56 -16.49 23.71
C HIS A 68 11.63 -15.92 22.62
N PHE A 69 12.22 -15.19 21.67
CA PHE A 69 11.47 -14.64 20.54
C PHE A 69 11.11 -15.73 19.53
N GLN A 70 9.82 -15.92 19.31
CA GLN A 70 9.25 -16.84 18.34
C GLN A 70 8.74 -16.04 17.12
N MET A 71 9.47 -16.13 16.01
CA MET A 71 9.08 -15.49 14.75
C MET A 71 7.83 -16.16 14.15
N GLU A 72 6.84 -15.35 13.77
CA GLU A 72 5.64 -15.79 13.05
C GLU A 72 5.69 -15.48 11.55
N TYR A 73 6.18 -14.29 11.21
CA TYR A 73 6.29 -13.83 9.82
C TYR A 73 7.29 -12.68 9.69
N TYR A 74 7.61 -12.34 8.45
CA TYR A 74 8.46 -11.19 8.13
C TYR A 74 8.02 -10.55 6.82
N PHE A 75 8.44 -9.32 6.61
CA PHE A 75 8.24 -8.63 5.34
C PHE A 75 9.37 -7.63 5.02
N PRO A 76 9.73 -7.49 3.72
CA PRO A 76 10.54 -6.36 3.29
C PRO A 76 9.71 -5.07 3.34
N PHE A 77 10.36 -3.96 3.66
CA PHE A 77 9.74 -2.65 3.62
C PHE A 77 10.63 -1.63 2.92
N PHE A 78 9.97 -0.59 2.41
CA PHE A 78 10.56 0.69 2.04
C PHE A 78 9.70 1.77 2.69
N ARG A 79 10.31 2.77 3.34
CA ARG A 79 9.63 3.86 4.02
C ARG A 79 9.55 5.04 3.07
N GLY A 80 8.32 5.48 2.78
CA GLY A 80 8.12 6.72 2.05
C GLY A 80 8.48 7.93 2.92
N THR A 81 8.95 9.00 2.29
CA THR A 81 9.37 10.24 2.99
C THR A 81 8.29 11.31 3.02
N GLY A 82 7.12 11.08 2.41
CA GLY A 82 6.06 12.08 2.27
C GLY A 82 4.66 11.48 2.29
N ILE A 83 3.69 12.35 2.58
CA ILE A 83 2.28 11.99 2.61
C ILE A 83 1.82 11.73 1.17
N SER A 84 1.34 10.53 0.90
CA SER A 84 0.82 10.15 -0.41
C SER A 84 -0.64 10.60 -0.58
N MET A 85 -1.43 10.51 0.49
CA MET A 85 -2.84 10.89 0.53
C MET A 85 -3.31 11.15 1.96
N GLU A 86 -4.40 11.90 2.10
CA GLU A 86 -5.13 12.08 3.36
C GLU A 86 -6.55 11.57 3.14
N GLU A 87 -6.80 10.32 3.50
CA GLU A 87 -8.07 9.64 3.24
C GLU A 87 -8.57 8.88 4.48
N GLU A 88 -9.85 8.52 4.48
CA GLU A 88 -10.40 7.60 5.47
C GLU A 88 -9.89 6.19 5.18
N VAL A 89 -9.22 5.57 6.16
CA VAL A 89 -8.59 4.25 6.01
C VAL A 89 -9.31 3.22 6.86
N VAL A 90 -9.80 2.18 6.18
CA VAL A 90 -10.30 0.97 6.82
C VAL A 90 -9.13 0.02 7.05
N ILE A 91 -8.91 -0.41 8.30
CA ILE A 91 -7.84 -1.36 8.63
C ILE A 91 -8.46 -2.69 9.06
N GLU A 92 -8.16 -3.74 8.32
CA GLU A 92 -8.63 -5.11 8.54
C GLU A 92 -7.49 -6.03 8.95
N LYS A 93 -7.77 -6.93 9.90
CA LYS A 93 -6.78 -7.93 10.36
C LYS A 93 -6.80 -9.15 9.45
N HIS A 94 -5.62 -9.63 9.04
CA HIS A 94 -5.51 -10.91 8.32
C HIS A 94 -5.84 -12.11 9.22
N ALA A 95 -6.39 -13.16 8.62
CA ALA A 95 -6.69 -14.39 9.35
C ALA A 95 -5.39 -15.07 9.86
N GLY A 96 -5.37 -15.38 11.16
CA GLY A 96 -4.35 -16.24 11.78
C GLY A 96 -3.00 -15.59 12.09
N LYS A 97 -2.83 -14.28 11.91
CA LYS A 97 -1.61 -13.53 12.28
C LYS A 97 -1.95 -12.14 12.78
N GLU A 98 -1.10 -11.55 13.61
CA GLU A 98 -1.14 -10.11 13.94
C GLU A 98 -0.56 -9.28 12.79
N SER A 99 -1.23 -9.32 11.63
CA SER A 99 -0.88 -8.52 10.46
C SER A 99 -2.14 -7.90 9.86
N TYR A 100 -2.00 -6.75 9.19
CA TYR A 100 -3.13 -5.91 8.82
C TYR A 100 -3.03 -5.40 7.38
N ALA A 101 -4.18 -5.24 6.75
CA ALA A 101 -4.33 -4.53 5.48
C ALA A 101 -5.09 -3.23 5.71
N GLY A 102 -4.63 -2.15 5.08
CA GLY A 102 -5.37 -0.91 4.95
C GLY A 102 -6.05 -0.85 3.58
N ALA A 103 -7.24 -0.26 3.54
CA ALA A 103 -7.95 0.06 2.31
C ALA A 103 -8.49 1.48 2.37
N CYS A 104 -8.35 2.24 1.29
CA CYS A 104 -8.96 3.56 1.13
C CYS A 104 -9.20 3.84 -0.36
N ASP A 105 -10.16 4.73 -0.64
CA ASP A 105 -10.49 5.15 -1.99
C ASP A 105 -9.75 6.44 -2.33
N ASP A 106 -8.78 6.40 -3.24
CA ASP A 106 -8.09 7.60 -3.69
C ASP A 106 -8.89 8.24 -4.84
N MET A 107 -9.48 9.40 -4.56
CA MET A 107 -10.34 10.12 -5.49
C MET A 107 -9.63 10.58 -6.76
N ARG A 108 -8.29 10.74 -6.73
CA ARG A 108 -7.51 11.20 -7.89
C ARG A 108 -7.41 10.14 -8.96
N ILE A 109 -7.37 8.87 -8.53
CA ILE A 109 -7.27 7.70 -9.41
C ILE A 109 -8.60 6.97 -9.57
N GLY A 110 -9.58 7.25 -8.70
CA GLY A 110 -10.91 6.66 -8.76
C GLY A 110 -10.96 5.16 -8.47
N VAL A 111 -9.97 4.64 -7.73
CA VAL A 111 -9.89 3.21 -7.37
C VAL A 111 -9.57 3.05 -5.89
N THR A 112 -10.02 1.92 -5.32
CA THR A 112 -9.64 1.50 -3.96
C THR A 112 -8.20 1.01 -3.96
N ILE A 113 -7.35 1.64 -3.15
CA ILE A 113 -5.99 1.18 -2.89
C ILE A 113 -6.03 0.27 -1.66
N ILE A 114 -5.58 -0.97 -1.83
CA ILE A 114 -5.38 -1.92 -0.74
C ILE A 114 -3.88 -2.08 -0.52
N PHE A 115 -3.43 -1.91 0.72
CA PHE A 115 -2.02 -1.94 1.08
C PHE A 115 -1.76 -2.72 2.36
N TYR A 116 -0.52 -3.19 2.52
CA TYR A 116 -0.08 -3.84 3.73
C TYR A 116 0.34 -2.79 4.77
N LEU A 117 -0.17 -2.90 6.00
CA LEU A 117 0.15 -1.96 7.07
C LEU A 117 1.55 -2.27 7.65
N GLN A 118 2.49 -1.34 7.52
CA GLN A 118 3.87 -1.54 7.97
C GLN A 118 4.09 -1.23 9.46
N ASN A 119 3.30 -0.33 10.04
CA ASN A 119 3.40 0.11 11.44
C ASN A 119 2.28 -0.49 12.30
N ALA A 120 2.11 -1.82 12.26
CA ALA A 120 1.02 -2.50 12.95
C ALA A 120 1.12 -2.33 14.48
N GLY A 121 2.33 -2.34 15.05
CA GLY A 121 2.51 -2.10 16.47
C GLY A 121 2.06 -0.69 16.91
N GLU A 122 2.36 0.34 16.12
CA GLU A 122 1.89 1.69 16.38
C GLU A 122 0.37 1.78 16.28
N TYR A 123 -0.22 1.20 15.23
CA TYR A 123 -1.67 1.15 15.04
C TYR A 123 -2.37 0.49 16.24
N LEU A 124 -1.89 -0.67 16.68
CA LEU A 124 -2.44 -1.37 17.84
C LEU A 124 -2.38 -0.51 19.11
N THR A 125 -1.25 0.17 19.33
CA THR A 125 -1.06 1.07 20.48
C THR A 125 -2.04 2.24 20.45
N GLN A 126 -2.20 2.90 19.30
CA GLN A 126 -3.11 4.03 19.16
C GLN A 126 -4.58 3.61 19.25
N ARG A 127 -4.92 2.44 18.70
CA ARG A 127 -6.26 1.85 18.81
C ARG A 127 -6.60 1.51 20.27
N ALA A 128 -5.66 0.93 21.02
CA ALA A 128 -5.85 0.63 22.45
C ALA A 128 -6.08 1.88 23.29
N ARG A 129 -5.44 3.01 22.94
CA ARG A 129 -5.62 4.32 23.58
C ARG A 129 -6.90 5.05 23.13
N GLY A 130 -7.62 4.54 22.14
CA GLY A 130 -8.78 5.20 21.56
C GLY A 130 -8.46 6.39 20.66
N HIS A 131 -7.19 6.57 20.26
CA HIS A 131 -6.77 7.62 19.32
C HIS A 131 -6.98 7.23 17.85
N TYR A 132 -7.25 5.95 17.59
CA TYR A 132 -7.68 5.50 16.28
C TYR A 132 -9.21 5.41 16.27
N SER A 133 -9.86 6.55 16.12
CA SER A 133 -11.31 6.69 15.90
C SER A 133 -11.55 7.19 14.48
N GLY A 134 -12.62 6.73 13.82
CA GLY A 134 -12.90 7.01 12.41
C GLY A 134 -12.65 8.46 12.00
N GLY A 135 -12.07 8.65 10.81
CA GLY A 135 -11.63 9.94 10.32
C GLY A 135 -10.59 9.83 9.21
N VAL A 136 -10.13 11.00 8.75
CA VAL A 136 -9.11 11.12 7.72
C VAL A 136 -7.72 10.98 8.35
N HIS A 137 -6.90 10.12 7.77
CA HIS A 137 -5.53 9.88 8.21
C HIS A 137 -4.54 10.16 7.09
N SER A 138 -3.37 10.71 7.44
CA SER A 138 -2.23 10.81 6.53
C SER A 138 -1.70 9.41 6.24
N VAL A 139 -1.68 9.02 4.96
CA VAL A 139 -1.13 7.75 4.50
C VAL A 139 0.12 7.99 3.66
N THR A 140 1.19 7.27 4.03
CA THR A 140 2.43 7.20 3.25
C THR A 140 2.50 5.84 2.58
N LEU A 141 2.40 5.82 1.25
CA LEU A 141 2.49 4.61 0.46
C LEU A 141 3.91 4.39 -0.06
N SER A 142 4.32 3.13 -0.10
CA SER A 142 5.50 2.69 -0.83
C SER A 142 5.19 1.42 -1.62
N GLY A 143 5.87 1.26 -2.75
CA GLY A 143 5.67 0.13 -3.65
C GLY A 143 6.94 -0.70 -3.80
N LEU A 144 6.81 -2.02 -3.66
CA LEU A 144 7.88 -2.97 -3.98
C LEU A 144 7.48 -3.74 -5.25
N ALA A 145 8.32 -3.64 -6.28
CA ALA A 145 8.07 -4.29 -7.57
C ALA A 145 9.20 -5.27 -7.91
N ARG A 146 8.84 -6.42 -8.49
CA ARG A 146 9.83 -7.40 -8.99
C ARG A 146 10.38 -7.07 -10.36
N LYS A 147 9.62 -6.29 -11.13
CA LYS A 147 9.94 -5.80 -12.46
C LYS A 147 9.20 -4.48 -12.65
N GLY A 148 9.78 -3.58 -13.41
CA GLY A 148 9.13 -2.35 -13.85
C GLY A 148 9.40 -2.16 -15.34
N THR A 149 8.47 -1.51 -16.02
CA THR A 149 8.65 -1.04 -17.40
C THR A 149 8.56 0.46 -17.37
N ILE A 150 9.52 1.14 -18.00
CA ILE A 150 9.46 2.59 -18.17
C ILE A 150 8.63 2.87 -19.42
N LEU A 151 7.50 3.53 -19.23
CA LEU A 151 6.73 4.10 -20.33
C LEU A 151 7.29 5.49 -20.61
N LEU A 152 7.76 5.72 -21.83
CA LEU A 152 8.22 7.04 -22.23
C LEU A 152 7.01 7.91 -22.56
N PRO A 153 6.97 9.18 -22.10
CA PRO A 153 5.85 10.05 -22.38
C PRO A 153 5.76 10.33 -23.88
N VAL A 154 4.55 10.39 -24.41
CA VAL A 154 4.29 10.91 -25.74
C VAL A 154 4.25 12.44 -25.66
N LEU A 155 4.85 13.11 -26.66
CA LEU A 155 4.75 14.57 -26.79
C LEU A 155 3.30 14.95 -27.10
N LYS A 156 2.56 15.35 -26.05
CA LYS A 156 1.20 15.90 -26.16
C LYS A 156 1.27 17.39 -26.48
N ARG A 157 0.31 17.90 -27.23
CA ARG A 157 0.18 19.35 -27.48
C ARG A 157 -0.31 20.06 -26.21
N GLU A 158 0.01 21.34 -26.05
CA GLU A 158 -0.44 22.12 -24.88
C GLU A 158 -1.97 22.11 -24.71
N GLU A 159 -2.71 22.12 -25.83
CA GLU A 159 -4.17 22.02 -25.84
C GLU A 159 -4.67 20.67 -25.28
N GLU A 160 -4.05 19.56 -25.70
CA GLU A 160 -4.39 18.20 -25.26
C GLU A 160 -4.12 18.02 -23.75
N THR A 161 -3.05 18.63 -23.24
CA THR A 161 -2.76 18.62 -21.80
C THR A 161 -3.75 19.45 -20.99
N ALA A 162 -4.15 20.63 -21.47
CA ALA A 162 -5.12 21.47 -20.78
C ALA A 162 -6.51 20.81 -20.70
N GLU A 163 -6.96 20.19 -21.80
CA GLU A 163 -8.22 19.44 -21.82
C GLU A 163 -8.19 18.24 -20.87
N ALA A 164 -7.07 17.52 -20.79
CA ALA A 164 -6.93 16.39 -19.88
C ALA A 164 -7.00 16.82 -18.41
N GLU A 165 -6.31 17.91 -18.06
CA GLU A 165 -6.36 18.48 -16.70
C GLU A 165 -7.78 18.93 -16.32
N GLU A 166 -8.49 19.59 -17.22
CA GLU A 166 -9.87 20.04 -16.98
C GLU A 166 -10.82 18.85 -16.76
N LYS A 167 -10.68 17.79 -17.58
CA LYS A 167 -11.43 16.54 -17.41
C LYS A 167 -11.16 15.90 -16.06
N THR A 168 -9.90 15.83 -15.62
CA THR A 168 -9.55 15.27 -14.30
C THR A 168 -10.18 16.07 -13.16
N ILE A 169 -10.15 17.40 -13.24
CA ILE A 169 -10.78 18.28 -12.23
C ILE A 169 -12.29 18.09 -12.21
N ASN A 170 -12.94 18.04 -13.38
CA ASN A 170 -14.38 17.87 -13.48
C ASN A 170 -14.83 16.50 -12.93
N ARG A 171 -14.14 15.43 -13.35
CA ARG A 171 -14.38 14.08 -12.83
C ARG A 171 -14.22 14.03 -11.30
N GLY A 172 -13.18 14.64 -10.75
CA GLY A 172 -12.97 14.71 -9.30
C GLY A 172 -14.12 15.39 -8.54
N ARG A 173 -14.69 16.46 -9.11
CA ARG A 173 -15.87 17.14 -8.55
C ARG A 173 -17.11 16.24 -8.58
N LEU A 174 -17.35 15.55 -9.69
CA LEU A 174 -18.48 14.61 -9.81
C LEU A 174 -18.33 13.45 -8.83
N MET A 175 -17.13 12.88 -8.66
CA MET A 175 -16.89 11.82 -7.67
C MET A 175 -17.15 12.29 -6.24
N ALA A 176 -16.75 13.52 -5.89
CA ALA A 176 -17.04 14.10 -4.58
C ALA A 176 -18.54 14.29 -4.34
N ALA A 177 -19.28 14.78 -5.35
CA ALA A 177 -20.72 14.95 -5.28
C ALA A 177 -21.45 13.60 -5.16
N ALA A 178 -21.07 12.62 -5.98
CA ALA A 178 -21.61 11.27 -5.94
C ALA A 178 -21.40 10.59 -4.56
N LYS A 179 -20.22 10.77 -3.93
CA LYS A 179 -19.95 10.26 -2.58
C LYS A 179 -20.89 10.88 -1.51
N ASN A 180 -21.36 12.10 -1.74
CA ASN A 180 -22.33 12.78 -0.88
C ASN A 180 -23.79 12.43 -1.21
N GLY A 181 -24.04 11.53 -2.16
CA GLY A 181 -25.37 11.05 -2.54
C GLY A 181 -26.05 11.85 -3.65
N ASP A 182 -25.28 12.60 -4.46
CA ASP A 182 -25.81 13.30 -5.64
C ASP A 182 -26.08 12.33 -6.79
N GLU A 183 -27.36 12.11 -7.11
CA GLU A 183 -27.83 11.19 -8.15
C GLU A 183 -27.48 11.68 -9.57
N GLU A 184 -27.45 13.00 -9.80
CA GLU A 184 -27.10 13.58 -11.11
C GLU A 184 -25.60 13.39 -11.41
N ALA A 185 -24.77 13.52 -10.38
CA ALA A 185 -23.35 13.21 -10.49
C ALA A 185 -23.09 11.72 -10.73
N MET A 186 -23.86 10.82 -10.10
CA MET A 186 -23.78 9.38 -10.35
C MET A 186 -24.18 9.01 -11.78
N GLU A 187 -25.26 9.59 -12.30
CA GLU A 187 -25.71 9.36 -13.68
C GLU A 187 -24.66 9.85 -14.69
N SER A 188 -24.13 11.04 -14.49
CA SER A 188 -23.10 11.63 -15.36
C SER A 188 -21.84 10.75 -15.43
N LEU A 189 -21.33 10.30 -14.27
CA LEU A 189 -20.18 9.38 -14.21
C LEU A 189 -20.46 8.05 -14.92
N THR A 190 -21.69 7.53 -14.80
CA THR A 190 -22.07 6.27 -15.44
C THR A 190 -22.09 6.39 -16.97
N ILE A 191 -22.59 7.51 -17.50
CA ILE A 191 -22.60 7.79 -18.94
C ILE A 191 -21.15 7.91 -19.45
N GLU A 192 -20.30 8.65 -18.75
CA GLU A 192 -18.88 8.79 -19.11
C GLU A 192 -18.15 7.43 -19.12
N ASP A 193 -18.39 6.57 -18.13
CA ASP A 193 -17.79 5.24 -18.06
C ASP A 193 -18.31 4.33 -19.20
N MET A 194 -19.59 4.41 -19.56
CA MET A 194 -20.16 3.68 -20.70
C MET A 194 -19.53 4.11 -22.04
N ASP A 195 -19.37 5.42 -22.25
CA ASP A 195 -18.75 5.97 -23.45
C ASP A 195 -17.27 5.56 -23.54
N THR A 196 -16.55 5.63 -22.42
CA THR A 196 -15.15 5.21 -22.32
C THR A 196 -15.00 3.72 -22.60
N TYR A 197 -15.83 2.88 -22.00
CA TYR A 197 -15.81 1.44 -22.24
C TYR A 197 -16.07 1.10 -23.71
N SER A 198 -17.08 1.74 -24.31
CA SER A 198 -17.42 1.54 -25.72
C SER A 198 -16.28 1.93 -26.65
N MET A 199 -15.63 3.07 -26.37
CA MET A 199 -14.46 3.54 -27.12
C MET A 199 -13.28 2.57 -27.02
N ILE A 200 -12.95 2.13 -25.80
CA ILE A 200 -11.84 1.19 -25.56
C ILE A 200 -12.13 -0.16 -26.22
N SER A 201 -13.37 -0.67 -26.10
CA SER A 201 -13.77 -1.96 -26.67
C SER A 201 -13.59 -2.00 -28.19
N GLN A 202 -13.90 -0.92 -28.90
CA GLN A 202 -13.69 -0.84 -30.35
C GLN A 202 -12.21 -0.74 -30.73
N ARG A 203 -11.41 -0.01 -29.93
CA ARG A 203 -9.98 0.19 -30.21
C ARG A 203 -9.14 -1.04 -29.90
N VAL A 204 -9.44 -1.77 -28.82
CA VAL A 204 -8.71 -2.99 -28.40
C VAL A 204 -8.72 -4.09 -29.47
N GLU A 205 -9.73 -4.14 -30.33
CA GLU A 205 -9.76 -5.12 -31.44
C GLU A 205 -8.65 -4.88 -32.49
N ASN A 206 -8.21 -3.62 -32.64
CA ASN A 206 -7.36 -3.20 -33.78
C ASN A 206 -6.08 -2.48 -33.37
N GLU A 207 -5.95 -2.04 -32.12
CA GLU A 207 -4.83 -1.27 -31.58
C GLU A 207 -4.15 -2.00 -30.42
N ASP A 208 -2.87 -1.73 -30.20
CA ASP A 208 -2.15 -2.22 -29.02
C ASP A 208 -2.67 -1.52 -27.76
N VAL A 209 -2.84 -2.28 -26.67
CA VAL A 209 -3.38 -1.77 -25.39
C VAL A 209 -2.56 -0.60 -24.88
N TYR A 210 -1.24 -0.62 -25.06
CA TYR A 210 -0.36 0.48 -24.65
C TYR A 210 -0.56 1.78 -25.46
N SER A 211 -1.21 1.71 -26.63
CA SER A 211 -1.59 2.87 -27.45
C SER A 211 -2.99 3.41 -27.10
N ILE A 212 -3.76 2.66 -26.31
CA ILE A 212 -5.14 3.00 -25.90
C ILE A 212 -5.16 3.63 -24.50
N VAL A 213 -4.26 3.19 -23.61
CA VAL A 213 -4.25 3.54 -22.17
C VAL A 213 -3.45 4.83 -21.88
N ASP A 214 -3.04 5.59 -22.91
CA ASP A 214 -2.30 6.87 -22.78
C ASP A 214 -3.18 8.12 -22.95
#